data_AF-A0A7Z0TMP8-F1
#
_entry.id   AF-A0A7Z0TMP8-F1
#
_cell.length_a   1.000
_cell.length_b   1.000
_cell.length_c   1.000
_cell.angle_alpha   90.00
_cell.angle_beta   90.00
_cell.angle_gamma   90.00
#
_symmetry.space_group_name_H-M   'P 1'
#
loop_
_entity.id
_entity.type
_entity.pdbx_description
1 polymer ?
#
loop_
_entity_poly.entity_id
_entity_poly.type
_entity_poly.pdbx_seq_one_letter_code
_entity_poly.pdbx_strand_id
1 'polypeptide(L)'
;MMIDNKLRWLSEPALKGGAFKARENAKIEADEAMWLGVAEAADRCLEILVRRRTGRGVWYALVQILRWDAPRRTAETVASFHERHDSMAEAEEAARRMLAEHAKHFYSDMSVEAEVLCELEWDQDSEARLL
;
A
#
# COMPACT_ATOMS: atom_id res chain seq x y z
N MET A 1 -4.29 12.22 -5.74
CA MET A 1 -2.88 12.12 -6.19
C MET A 1 -2.02 12.95 -5.26
N MET A 2 -1.52 12.37 -4.17
CA MET A 2 -0.84 13.13 -3.11
C MET A 2 0.57 12.57 -2.90
N ILE A 3 1.49 13.44 -2.51
CA ILE A 3 2.94 13.33 -2.25
C ILE A 3 3.51 11.91 -1.96
N ASP A 4 2.76 11.05 -1.29
CA ASP A 4 3.06 9.64 -0.96
C ASP A 4 3.64 8.84 -2.16
N ASN A 5 3.04 8.91 -3.36
CA ASN A 5 3.46 8.05 -4.47
C ASN A 5 4.91 8.31 -4.96
N LYS A 6 5.42 9.54 -4.82
CA LYS A 6 6.82 9.85 -5.16
C LYS A 6 7.80 9.48 -4.04
N LEU A 7 7.35 9.55 -2.78
CA LEU A 7 8.18 9.23 -1.62
C LEU A 7 8.44 7.72 -1.50
N ARG A 8 7.50 6.88 -1.92
CA ARG A 8 7.64 5.40 -1.89
C ARG A 8 8.85 4.85 -2.64
N TRP A 9 9.39 5.60 -3.61
CA TRP A 9 10.56 5.20 -4.40
C TRP A 9 11.89 5.65 -3.81
N LEU A 10 11.87 6.39 -2.69
CA LEU A 10 13.08 6.89 -2.05
C LEU A 10 13.69 5.84 -1.11
N SER A 11 15.02 5.84 -1.02
CA SER A 11 15.75 5.01 -0.07
C SER A 11 15.56 5.50 1.38
N GLU A 12 15.79 4.65 2.37
CA GLU A 12 15.68 5.04 3.80
C GLU A 12 16.48 6.32 4.14
N PRO A 13 17.74 6.51 3.66
CA PRO A 13 18.48 7.76 3.91
C PRO A 13 17.83 8.98 3.25
N ALA A 14 17.28 8.83 2.04
CA ALA A 14 16.63 9.92 1.32
C ALA A 14 15.31 10.34 2.00
N LEU A 15 14.53 9.38 2.52
CA LEU A 15 13.33 9.66 3.32
C LEU A 15 13.66 10.39 4.61
N LYS A 16 14.68 9.93 5.36
CA LYS A 16 15.15 10.61 6.59
C LYS A 16 15.60 12.04 6.31
N GLY A 17 16.42 12.23 5.26
CA GLY A 17 16.89 13.56 4.85
C GLY A 17 15.76 14.47 4.37
N GLY A 18 14.80 13.92 3.63
CA GLY A 18 13.61 14.63 3.16
C GLY A 18 12.73 15.09 4.32
N ALA A 19 12.40 14.20 5.25
CA ALA A 19 11.61 14.52 6.44
C ALA A 19 12.31 15.57 7.31
N PHE A 20 13.64 15.49 7.46
CA PHE A 20 14.41 16.50 8.19
C PHE A 20 14.31 17.88 7.53
N LYS A 21 14.58 17.97 6.21
CA LYS A 21 14.51 19.25 5.48
C LYS A 21 13.10 19.83 5.45
N ALA A 22 12.08 19.00 5.33
CA ALA A 22 10.69 19.44 5.37
C ALA A 22 10.36 20.09 6.72
N ARG A 23 10.80 19.49 7.85
CA ARG A 23 10.65 20.10 9.18
C ARG A 23 11.44 21.38 9.35
N GLU A 24 12.62 21.51 8.73
CA GLU A 24 13.37 22.77 8.74
C GLU A 24 12.63 23.86 7.96
N ASN A 25 12.12 23.55 6.77
CA ASN A 25 11.35 24.49 5.96
C ASN A 25 10.06 24.95 6.66
N ALA A 26 9.38 24.05 7.38
CA ALA A 26 8.18 24.37 8.14
C ALA A 26 8.39 25.50 9.17
N LYS A 27 9.63 25.69 9.66
CA LYS A 27 9.97 26.74 10.66
C LYS A 27 10.13 28.14 10.05
N ILE A 28 10.36 28.24 8.74
CA ILE A 28 10.82 29.47 8.07
C ILE A 28 9.89 29.91 6.93
N GLU A 29 9.16 28.97 6.32
CA GLU A 29 8.26 29.22 5.20
C GLU A 29 6.83 29.52 5.68
N ALA A 30 6.07 30.29 4.89
CA ALA A 30 4.70 30.67 5.22
C ALA A 30 3.70 29.50 5.22
N ASP A 31 4.03 28.39 4.54
CA ASP A 31 3.18 27.20 4.40
C ASP A 31 3.67 26.05 5.29
N GLU A 32 3.70 26.31 6.59
CA GLU A 32 4.12 25.36 7.63
C GLU A 32 3.36 24.02 7.51
N ALA A 33 2.03 24.08 7.34
CA ALA A 33 1.18 22.90 7.30
C ALA A 33 1.52 21.97 6.13
N MET A 34 1.78 22.52 4.93
CA MET A 34 2.23 21.73 3.78
C MET A 34 3.55 21.02 4.08
N TRP A 35 4.53 21.73 4.64
CA TRP A 35 5.84 21.16 4.94
C TRP A 35 5.79 20.07 6.01
N LEU A 36 4.96 20.25 7.05
CA LEU A 36 4.72 19.21 8.05
C LEU A 36 4.05 17.97 7.44
N GLY A 37 3.10 18.16 6.51
CA GLY A 37 2.48 17.06 5.78
C GLY A 37 3.48 16.27 4.92
N VAL A 38 4.45 16.96 4.29
CA VAL A 38 5.56 16.29 3.57
C VAL A 38 6.44 15.48 4.51
N ALA A 39 6.77 16.03 5.69
CA ALA A 39 7.58 15.32 6.69
C ALA A 39 6.87 14.06 7.19
N GLU A 40 5.58 14.17 7.53
CA GLU A 40 4.76 13.04 7.99
C GLU A 40 4.63 11.95 6.92
N ALA A 41 4.40 12.34 5.66
CA ALA A 41 4.35 11.38 4.55
C ALA A 41 5.69 10.63 4.35
N ALA A 42 6.82 11.33 4.53
CA ALA A 42 8.14 10.72 4.44
C ALA A 42 8.44 9.78 5.62
N ASP A 43 8.03 10.13 6.84
CA ASP A 43 8.13 9.25 8.00
C ASP A 43 7.27 8.00 7.83
N ARG A 44 6.04 8.13 7.32
CA ARG A 44 5.14 7.00 7.02
C ARG A 44 5.77 6.04 6.01
N CYS A 45 6.32 6.57 4.91
CA CYS A 45 7.03 5.74 3.92
C CYS A 45 8.23 5.01 4.52
N LEU A 46 8.99 5.68 5.39
CA LEU A 46 10.14 5.07 6.06
C LEU A 46 9.71 3.92 6.96
N GLU A 47 8.66 4.08 7.75
CA GLU A 47 8.13 3.03 8.61
C GLU A 47 7.61 1.84 7.79
N ILE A 48 6.95 2.07 6.65
CA ILE A 48 6.55 0.99 5.72
C ILE A 48 7.77 0.20 5.23
N LEU A 49 8.85 0.87 4.82
CA LEU A 49 10.08 0.18 4.40
C LEU A 49 10.70 -0.63 5.54
N VAL A 50 10.73 -0.10 6.76
CA VAL A 50 11.25 -0.80 7.94
C VAL A 50 10.39 -2.04 8.26
N ARG A 51 9.07 -1.93 8.19
CA ARG A 51 8.17 -3.08 8.37
C ARG A 51 8.42 -4.13 7.30
N ARG A 52 8.44 -3.77 6.00
CA ARG A 52 8.75 -4.71 4.90
C ARG A 52 10.11 -5.39 5.06
N ARG A 53 11.14 -4.66 5.52
CA ARG A 53 12.47 -5.23 5.76
C ARG A 53 12.50 -6.18 6.95
N THR A 54 11.73 -5.93 8.00
CA THR A 54 11.77 -6.71 9.24
C THR A 54 10.69 -7.78 9.35
N GLY A 55 9.62 -7.68 8.56
CA GLY A 55 8.45 -8.54 8.61
C GLY A 55 7.60 -8.40 9.88
N ARG A 56 7.91 -7.45 10.77
CA ARG A 56 7.24 -7.26 12.06
C ARG A 56 6.04 -6.33 11.96
N GLY A 57 5.11 -6.46 12.91
CA GLY A 57 3.90 -5.65 13.00
C GLY A 57 2.70 -6.37 12.40
N VAL A 58 1.60 -5.65 12.24
CA VAL A 58 0.37 -6.20 11.68
C VAL A 58 0.43 -6.21 10.15
N TRP A 59 0.04 -7.35 9.57
CA TRP A 59 0.01 -7.59 8.14
C TRP A 59 -1.35 -8.11 7.70
N TYR A 60 -1.72 -7.79 6.46
CA TYR A 60 -2.94 -8.22 5.83
C TYR A 60 -2.60 -9.01 4.58
N ALA A 61 -3.15 -10.21 4.49
CA ALA A 61 -3.28 -10.95 3.24
C ALA A 61 -4.54 -10.45 2.54
N LEU A 62 -4.43 -10.07 1.28
CA LEU A 62 -5.52 -9.57 0.46
C LEU A 62 -5.61 -10.39 -0.82
N VAL A 63 -6.81 -10.82 -1.19
CA VAL A 63 -7.11 -11.31 -2.53
C VAL A 63 -8.26 -10.49 -3.11
N GLN A 64 -8.05 -9.94 -4.29
CA GLN A 64 -9.08 -9.22 -5.04
C GLN A 64 -9.40 -9.95 -6.33
N ILE A 65 -10.68 -9.96 -6.68
CA ILE A 65 -11.14 -10.40 -7.98
C ILE A 65 -11.50 -9.14 -8.76
N LEU A 66 -10.85 -8.94 -9.89
CA LEU A 66 -11.06 -7.80 -10.77
C LEU A 66 -11.78 -8.26 -12.03
N ARG A 67 -12.76 -7.49 -12.49
CA ARG A 67 -13.40 -7.66 -13.80
C ARG A 67 -12.95 -6.55 -14.75
N TRP A 68 -12.48 -6.94 -15.92
CA TRP A 68 -11.91 -6.04 -16.92
C TRP A 68 -12.96 -5.63 -17.95
N ASP A 69 -13.14 -4.32 -18.12
CA ASP A 69 -13.86 -3.74 -19.26
C ASP A 69 -12.84 -3.40 -20.34
N ALA A 70 -12.68 -4.30 -21.31
CA ALA A 70 -11.70 -4.13 -22.40
C ALA A 70 -11.93 -2.87 -23.25
N PRO A 71 -13.17 -2.51 -23.64
CA PRO A 71 -13.46 -1.23 -24.29
C PRO A 71 -13.01 0.00 -23.49
N ARG A 72 -13.23 0.00 -22.17
CA ARG A 72 -12.89 1.14 -21.30
C ARG A 72 -11.47 1.10 -20.77
N ARG A 73 -10.77 -0.03 -20.91
CA ARG A 73 -9.44 -0.31 -20.32
C ARG A 73 -9.43 -0.05 -18.81
N THR A 74 -10.52 -0.42 -18.13
CA THR A 74 -10.69 -0.23 -16.70
C THR A 74 -10.98 -1.57 -16.05
N ALA A 75 -10.60 -1.72 -14.79
CA ALA A 75 -11.00 -2.85 -13.96
C ALA A 75 -11.90 -2.39 -12.81
N GLU A 76 -12.86 -3.24 -12.43
CA GLU A 76 -13.64 -3.06 -11.19
C GLU A 76 -13.38 -4.22 -10.23
N THR A 77 -13.25 -3.93 -8.94
CA THR A 77 -13.19 -4.97 -7.91
C THR A 77 -14.58 -5.55 -7.70
N VAL A 78 -14.75 -6.84 -8.03
CA VAL A 78 -16.03 -7.54 -7.87
C VAL A 78 -16.13 -8.27 -6.54
N ALA A 79 -14.99 -8.59 -5.94
CA ALA A 79 -14.90 -9.17 -4.61
C ALA A 79 -13.52 -8.90 -4.01
N SER A 80 -13.47 -8.78 -2.69
CA SER A 80 -12.24 -8.66 -1.90
C SER A 80 -12.33 -9.56 -0.67
N PHE A 81 -11.25 -10.28 -0.40
CA PHE A 81 -11.10 -11.16 0.74
C PHE A 81 -9.82 -10.78 1.47
N HIS A 82 -9.86 -10.70 2.79
CA HIS A 82 -8.68 -10.33 3.57
C HIS A 82 -8.57 -11.06 4.90
N GLU A 83 -7.34 -11.28 5.36
CA GLU A 83 -7.03 -11.84 6.67
C GLU A 83 -5.91 -11.03 7.34
N ARG A 84 -6.09 -10.73 8.63
CA ARG A 84 -5.11 -10.03 9.46
C ARG A 84 -4.21 -11.05 10.16
N HIS A 85 -2.90 -10.83 10.12
CA HIS A 85 -1.85 -11.65 10.72
C HIS A 85 -0.83 -10.78 11.48
N ASP A 86 -0.08 -11.38 12.41
CA ASP A 86 0.85 -10.66 13.28
C ASP A 86 2.31 -10.71 12.75
N SER A 87 2.51 -11.27 11.55
CA SER A 87 3.77 -11.26 10.82
C SER A 87 3.58 -11.30 9.30
N MET A 88 4.58 -10.81 8.56
CA MET A 88 4.57 -10.83 7.09
C MET A 88 4.56 -12.25 6.54
N ALA A 89 5.28 -13.17 7.19
CA ALA A 89 5.38 -14.56 6.75
C ALA A 89 4.04 -15.30 6.85
N GLU A 90 3.28 -15.09 7.93
CA GLU A 90 1.93 -15.63 8.10
C GLU A 90 0.96 -15.04 7.06
N ALA A 91 1.03 -13.73 6.83
CA ALA A 91 0.22 -13.07 5.80
C ALA A 91 0.55 -13.58 4.38
N GLU A 92 1.82 -13.81 4.06
CA GLU A 92 2.22 -14.40 2.77
C GLU A 92 1.67 -15.81 2.58
N GLU A 93 1.70 -16.65 3.62
CA GLU A 93 1.13 -17.99 3.54
C GLU A 93 -0.39 -17.97 3.38
N ALA A 94 -1.07 -17.08 4.12
CA ALA A 94 -2.49 -16.86 3.95
C ALA A 94 -2.82 -16.34 2.54
N ALA A 95 -2.06 -15.39 2.00
CA ALA A 95 -2.25 -14.89 0.65
C ALA A 95 -2.09 -15.99 -0.41
N ARG A 96 -1.09 -16.89 -0.26
CA ARG A 96 -0.93 -18.06 -1.14
C ARG A 96 -2.13 -19.01 -1.08
N ARG A 97 -2.60 -19.32 0.13
CA ARG A 97 -3.78 -20.18 0.34
C ARG A 97 -5.05 -19.56 -0.28
N MET A 98 -5.31 -18.29 0.02
CA MET A 98 -6.47 -17.56 -0.49
C MET A 98 -6.43 -17.46 -2.02
N LEU A 99 -5.25 -17.19 -2.60
CA LEU A 99 -5.08 -17.15 -4.05
C LEU A 99 -5.45 -18.49 -4.69
N ALA A 100 -4.99 -19.61 -4.12
CA ALA A 100 -5.34 -20.95 -4.61
C ALA A 100 -6.86 -21.24 -4.48
N GLU A 101 -7.49 -20.81 -3.39
CA GLU A 101 -8.93 -20.95 -3.16
C GLU A 101 -9.78 -20.18 -4.18
N HIS A 102 -9.34 -18.97 -4.53
CA HIS A 102 -10.06 -18.07 -5.44
C HIS A 102 -9.59 -18.15 -6.90
N ALA A 103 -8.55 -18.92 -7.23
CA ALA A 103 -8.03 -19.09 -8.59
C ALA A 103 -9.11 -19.55 -9.60
N LYS A 104 -10.17 -20.21 -9.13
CA LYS A 104 -11.36 -20.59 -9.93
C LYS A 104 -12.07 -19.40 -10.60
N HIS A 105 -11.84 -18.18 -10.12
CA HIS A 105 -12.41 -16.95 -10.67
C HIS A 105 -11.53 -16.28 -11.73
N PHE A 106 -10.42 -16.91 -12.11
CA PHE A 106 -9.58 -16.44 -13.21
C PHE A 106 -10.20 -16.82 -14.56
N TYR A 107 -10.72 -15.81 -15.27
CA TYR A 107 -11.38 -15.96 -16.56
C TYR A 107 -10.78 -15.01 -17.60
N SER A 108 -11.25 -15.07 -18.84
CA SER A 108 -10.74 -14.21 -19.93
C SER A 108 -10.89 -12.71 -19.67
N ASP A 109 -11.89 -12.32 -18.87
CA ASP A 109 -12.23 -10.95 -18.50
C ASP A 109 -12.08 -10.70 -16.99
N MET A 110 -11.45 -11.63 -16.26
CA MET A 110 -11.29 -11.51 -14.80
C MET A 110 -9.88 -11.89 -14.35
N SER A 111 -9.28 -11.08 -13.49
CA SER A 111 -8.03 -11.42 -12.80
C SER A 111 -8.29 -11.70 -11.31
N VAL A 112 -7.42 -12.53 -10.74
CA VAL A 112 -7.34 -12.77 -9.30
C VAL A 112 -5.97 -12.30 -8.85
N GLU A 113 -5.93 -11.30 -8.00
CA GLU A 113 -4.70 -10.65 -7.55
C GLU A 113 -4.54 -10.83 -6.05
N ALA A 114 -3.33 -11.21 -5.63
CA ALA A 114 -2.99 -11.36 -4.22
C ALA A 114 -1.96 -10.31 -3.82
N GLU A 115 -2.17 -9.70 -2.66
CA GLU A 115 -1.26 -8.72 -2.09
C GLU A 115 -1.02 -8.99 -0.60
N VAL A 116 0.15 -8.56 -0.13
CA VAL A 116 0.51 -8.53 1.28
C VAL A 116 0.86 -7.10 1.65
N LEU A 117 0.09 -6.55 2.58
CA LEU A 117 0.15 -5.14 2.98
C LEU A 117 0.38 -5.06 4.49
N CYS A 118 1.29 -4.21 4.94
CA CYS A 118 1.32 -3.88 6.37
C CYS A 118 0.13 -2.98 6.73
N GLU A 119 -0.19 -2.86 8.01
CA GLU A 119 -1.28 -2.00 8.50
C GLU A 119 -1.20 -0.53 8.01
N LEU A 120 -0.01 -0.01 7.74
CA LEU A 120 0.17 1.35 7.21
C LEU A 120 -0.08 1.45 5.70
N GLU A 121 -0.12 0.33 4.99
CA GLU A 121 -0.48 0.25 3.57
C GLU A 121 -1.93 -0.18 3.37
N TRP A 122 -2.51 -0.80 4.39
CA TRP A 122 -3.90 -1.21 4.43
C TRP A 122 -4.81 0.00 4.62
N ASP A 123 -5.65 0.25 3.63
CA ASP A 123 -6.69 1.27 3.68
C ASP A 123 -8.04 0.57 3.45
N GLN A 124 -8.82 0.38 4.51
CA GLN A 124 -10.11 -0.31 4.45
C GLN A 124 -11.11 0.40 3.52
N ASP A 125 -10.95 1.71 3.31
CA ASP A 125 -11.84 2.52 2.48
C ASP A 125 -11.41 2.54 1.00
N SER A 126 -10.30 1.88 0.65
CA SER A 126 -9.77 1.82 -0.71
C SER A 126 -10.42 0.72 -1.58
N GLU A 127 -11.75 0.56 -1.48
CA GLU A 127 -12.56 -0.27 -2.40
C GLU A 127 -12.41 0.14 -3.87
N ALA A 128 -11.81 1.30 -4.14
CA ALA A 128 -11.51 1.81 -5.46
C ALA A 128 -10.00 1.99 -5.68
N ARG A 129 -9.22 0.90 -5.67
CA ARG A 129 -8.03 0.87 -6.53
C ARG A 129 -8.51 0.76 -7.99
N LEU A 130 -8.91 1.89 -8.55
CA LEU A 130 -8.93 2.06 -10.00
C LEU A 130 -7.47 1.96 -10.46
N LEU A 131 -7.11 0.78 -10.98
CA LEU A 131 -5.91 0.57 -11.78
C LEU A 131 -6.09 1.19 -13.17
#